data_AF-A0AAV3X8I1-F1
#
_entry.id   AF-A0AAV3X8I1-F1
#
_cell.length_a   1.000
_cell.length_b   1.000
_cell.length_c   1.000
_cell.angle_alpha   90.00
_cell.angle_beta   90.00
_cell.angle_gamma   90.00
#
_symmetry.space_group_name_H-M   'P 1'
#
loop_
_entity.id
_entity.type
_entity.pdbx_description
1 polymer ?
#
loop_
_entity_poly.entity_id
_entity_poly.type
_entity_poly.pdbx_seq_one_letter_code
_entity_poly.pdbx_strand_id
1 'polypeptide(L)'
;MGFFTWLGSQLDRLASEVFNWLRDVTTWLAEKLTAFLKALFTGLQKLWETAIASVLTAAFGFASILYVIFYAGSVLGETIMEIWDPRYVNSKPSQVFKLKQAPQNTPLPKRSEAQTLLIEDWN
;
A
#
# COMPACT_ATOMS: atom_id res chain seq x y z
N MET A 1 32.09 40.33 54.72
CA MET A 1 31.32 39.97 53.51
C MET A 1 29.87 40.28 53.77
N GLY A 2 29.22 41.06 52.89
CA GLY A 2 27.97 41.77 53.19
C GLY A 2 26.69 41.02 52.79
N PHE A 3 25.59 41.38 53.43
CA PHE A 3 24.22 40.88 53.22
C PHE A 3 23.83 40.72 51.74
N PHE A 4 24.20 41.67 50.87
CA PHE A 4 23.87 41.62 49.44
C PHE A 4 24.55 40.48 48.68
N THR A 5 25.76 40.07 49.07
CA THR A 5 26.44 38.91 48.46
C THR A 5 25.76 37.61 48.85
N TRP A 6 25.31 37.48 50.10
CA TRP A 6 24.51 36.36 50.55
C TRP A 6 23.15 36.34 49.82
N LEU A 7 22.45 37.47 49.74
CA LEU A 7 21.16 37.58 49.05
C LEU A 7 21.28 37.22 47.56
N GLY A 8 22.32 37.71 46.88
CA GLY A 8 22.63 37.32 45.50
C GLY A 8 22.79 35.81 45.34
N SER A 9 23.57 35.17 46.23
CA SER A 9 23.75 33.71 46.19
C SER A 9 22.45 32.92 46.39
N GLN A 10 21.51 33.43 47.18
CA GLN A 10 20.20 32.79 47.37
C GLN A 10 19.32 32.96 46.12
N LEU A 11 19.33 34.14 45.50
CA LEU A 11 18.59 34.41 44.27
C LEU A 11 19.12 33.56 43.10
N ASP A 12 20.44 33.44 42.96
CA ASP A 12 21.06 32.61 41.93
C ASP A 12 20.72 31.12 42.13
N ARG A 13 20.70 30.65 43.39
CA ARG A 13 20.29 29.27 43.71
C ARG A 13 18.84 29.01 43.33
N LEU A 14 17.93 29.91 43.70
CA LEU A 14 16.51 29.80 43.35
C LEU A 14 16.29 29.84 41.84
N ALA A 15 16.97 30.74 41.12
CA ALA A 15 16.88 30.83 39.67
C ALA A 15 17.34 29.53 38.99
N SER A 16 18.43 28.93 39.48
CA SER A 16 18.94 27.66 38.97
C SER A 16 17.99 26.49 39.27
N GLU A 17 17.46 26.40 40.49
CA GLU A 17 16.49 25.37 40.88
C GLU A 17 15.22 25.44 40.02
N VAL A 18 14.67 26.65 39.82
CA VAL A 18 13.47 26.87 38.98
C VAL A 18 13.75 26.53 37.51
N PHE A 19 14.91 26.94 36.97
CA PHE A 19 15.28 26.64 35.60
C PHE A 19 15.39 25.13 35.35
N ASN A 20 16.07 24.42 36.25
CA ASN A 20 16.21 22.96 36.16
C ASN A 20 14.84 22.27 36.24
N TRP A 21 13.98 22.70 37.16
CA TRP A 21 12.62 22.16 37.27
C TRP A 21 11.80 22.38 35.99
N LEU A 22 11.84 23.59 35.41
CA LEU A 22 11.14 23.88 34.15
C LEU A 22 11.63 23.00 33.00
N ARG A 23 12.94 22.80 32.91
CA ARG A 23 13.55 21.93 31.90
C ARG A 23 13.10 20.48 32.08
N ASP A 24 13.07 19.98 33.30
CA ASP A 24 12.69 18.59 33.58
C ASP A 24 11.20 18.35 33.29
N VAL A 25 10.32 19.30 33.64
CA VAL A 25 8.88 19.26 33.31
C VAL A 25 8.66 19.28 31.80
N THR A 26 9.34 20.17 31.08
CA THR A 26 9.19 20.27 29.62
C THR A 26 9.69 19.00 28.92
N THR A 27 10.80 18.43 29.39
CA THR A 27 11.35 17.17 28.87
C THR A 27 10.37 16.01 29.10
N TRP A 28 9.85 15.86 30.32
CA TRP A 28 8.86 14.83 30.63
C TRP A 28 7.60 14.95 29.79
N LEU A 29 7.07 16.18 29.62
CA LEU A 29 5.87 16.41 28.81
C LEU A 29 6.10 16.04 27.35
N ALA A 30 7.26 16.42 26.79
CA ALA A 30 7.63 16.08 25.43
C ALA A 30 7.73 14.56 25.22
N GLU A 31 8.30 13.83 26.18
CA GLU A 31 8.39 12.37 26.14
C GLU A 31 7.01 11.72 26.16
N LYS A 32 6.13 12.15 27.06
CA LYS A 32 4.76 11.60 27.17
C LYS A 32 3.93 11.88 25.92
N LEU A 33 3.99 13.10 25.40
CA LEU A 33 3.29 13.47 24.17
C LEU A 33 3.82 12.65 22.98
N THR A 34 5.13 12.49 22.87
CA THR A 34 5.76 11.70 21.81
C THR A 34 5.32 10.23 21.89
N ALA A 35 5.29 9.64 23.09
CA ALA A 35 4.85 8.27 23.29
C ALA A 35 3.37 8.10 22.92
N PHE A 36 2.50 9.06 23.31
CA PHE A 36 1.09 9.06 22.95
C PHE A 36 0.89 9.15 21.44
N LEU A 37 1.55 10.09 20.76
CA LEU A 37 1.44 10.25 19.31
C LEU A 37 1.92 9.00 18.57
N LYS A 38 3.03 8.39 18.99
CA LYS A 38 3.51 7.12 18.43
C LYS A 38 2.46 6.02 18.57
N ALA A 39 1.87 5.86 19.76
CA ALA A 39 0.83 4.86 20.00
C ALA A 39 -0.41 5.11 19.15
N LEU A 40 -0.84 6.37 19.01
CA LEU A 40 -1.95 6.78 18.16
C LEU A 40 -1.70 6.42 16.69
N PHE A 41 -0.54 6.80 16.15
CA PHE A 41 -0.17 6.46 14.77
C PHE A 41 -0.09 4.96 14.53
N THR A 42 0.48 4.19 15.47
CA THR A 42 0.50 2.73 15.38
C THR A 42 -0.91 2.14 15.40
N GLY A 43 -1.82 2.68 16.23
CA GLY A 43 -3.22 2.25 16.27
C GLY A 43 -3.94 2.52 14.95
N LEU A 44 -3.78 3.73 14.39
CA LEU A 44 -4.32 4.11 13.09
C LEU A 44 -3.78 3.24 11.96
N GLN A 45 -2.47 2.97 11.94
CA GLN A 45 -1.86 2.10 10.94
C GLN A 45 -2.43 0.68 11.00
N LYS A 46 -2.57 0.11 12.21
CA LYS A 46 -3.20 -1.20 12.37
C LYS A 46 -4.63 -1.23 11.85
N LEU A 47 -5.44 -0.21 12.17
CA LEU A 47 -6.81 -0.09 11.67
C LEU A 47 -6.84 0.02 10.14
N TRP A 48 -5.95 0.82 9.56
CA TRP A 48 -5.81 0.92 8.11
C TRP A 48 -5.51 -0.43 7.46
N GLU A 49 -4.48 -1.14 7.93
CA GLU A 49 -4.05 -2.42 7.36
C GLU A 49 -5.11 -3.52 7.55
N THR A 50 -5.74 -3.61 8.72
CA THR A 50 -6.66 -4.72 9.04
C THR A 50 -8.09 -4.49 8.58
N ALA A 51 -8.61 -3.26 8.63
CA ALA A 51 -10.03 -3.01 8.34
C ALA A 51 -10.26 -2.34 6.99
N ILE A 52 -9.39 -1.41 6.57
CA ILE A 52 -9.61 -0.63 5.35
C ILE A 52 -8.93 -1.31 4.17
N ALA A 53 -7.62 -1.56 4.25
CA ALA A 53 -6.84 -2.16 3.18
C ALA A 53 -7.34 -3.57 2.85
N SER A 54 -7.62 -4.40 3.86
CA SER A 54 -8.15 -5.76 3.64
C SER A 54 -9.48 -5.76 2.89
N VAL A 55 -10.42 -4.89 3.26
CA VAL A 55 -11.73 -4.77 2.62
C VAL A 55 -11.58 -4.23 1.21
N LEU A 56 -10.72 -3.23 0.99
CA LEU A 56 -10.43 -2.70 -0.34
C LEU A 56 -9.76 -3.77 -1.23
N THR A 57 -8.81 -4.54 -0.71
CA THR A 57 -8.19 -5.65 -1.45
C THR A 57 -9.18 -6.77 -1.75
N ALA A 58 -10.08 -7.10 -0.82
CA ALA A 58 -11.12 -8.10 -1.06
C ALA A 58 -12.13 -7.61 -2.12
N ALA A 59 -12.57 -6.36 -2.03
CA ALA A 59 -13.57 -5.78 -2.92
C ALA A 59 -13.01 -5.48 -4.33
N PHE A 60 -11.77 -5.01 -4.44
CA PHE A 60 -11.19 -4.53 -5.70
C PHE A 60 -10.02 -5.37 -6.21
N GLY A 61 -9.28 -6.06 -5.33
CA GLY A 61 -8.12 -6.87 -5.72
C GLY A 61 -8.48 -8.21 -6.34
N PHE A 62 -9.60 -8.83 -5.94
CA PHE A 62 -10.09 -10.07 -6.55
C PHE A 62 -11.00 -9.84 -7.76
N ALA A 63 -11.62 -8.66 -7.89
CA ALA A 63 -12.73 -8.47 -8.82
C ALA A 63 -12.35 -8.38 -10.31
N SER A 64 -11.07 -8.22 -10.66
CA SER A 64 -10.71 -7.81 -12.03
C SER A 64 -9.34 -8.29 -12.53
N ILE A 65 -8.73 -9.31 -11.93
CA ILE A 65 -7.44 -9.83 -12.42
C ILE A 65 -7.72 -11.03 -13.32
N LEU A 66 -7.75 -10.82 -14.63
CA LEU A 66 -7.65 -11.89 -15.61
C LEU A 66 -6.17 -12.19 -15.86
N TYR A 67 -5.75 -13.43 -15.64
CA TYR A 67 -4.43 -13.86 -16.03
C TYR A 67 -4.42 -14.22 -17.50
N VAL A 68 -3.43 -13.71 -18.23
CA VAL A 68 -3.14 -14.13 -19.60
C VAL A 68 -1.78 -14.83 -19.59
N ILE A 69 -1.78 -16.12 -19.93
CA ILE A 69 -0.60 -16.97 -19.94
C ILE A 69 -0.29 -17.37 -21.38
N PHE A 70 0.97 -17.28 -21.79
CA PHE A 70 1.42 -17.63 -23.13
C PHE A 70 2.31 -18.87 -23.08
N TYR A 71 1.96 -19.90 -23.87
CA TYR A 71 2.76 -21.10 -24.05
C TYR A 71 3.29 -21.19 -25.49
N ALA A 72 4.48 -21.76 -25.66
CA ALA A 72 4.96 -22.17 -26.97
C ALA A 72 4.08 -23.32 -27.49
N GLY A 73 3.51 -23.16 -28.69
CA GLY A 73 2.74 -24.21 -29.35
C GLY A 73 3.64 -25.36 -29.82
N SER A 74 3.02 -26.50 -30.15
CA SER A 74 3.72 -27.67 -30.69
C SER A 74 4.25 -27.48 -32.12
N VAL A 75 3.84 -26.39 -32.80
CA VAL A 75 4.23 -26.04 -34.17
C VAL A 75 4.98 -24.71 -34.16
N LEU A 76 6.04 -24.60 -34.97
CA LEU A 76 6.81 -23.37 -35.13
C LEU A 76 5.88 -22.23 -35.59
N GLY A 77 5.84 -21.14 -34.83
CA GLY A 77 4.98 -19.98 -35.12
C GLY A 77 3.57 -20.05 -34.54
N GLU A 78 3.25 -21.08 -33.75
CA GLU A 78 2.04 -21.13 -32.93
C GLU A 78 2.33 -20.74 -31.48
N THR A 79 1.47 -19.88 -30.93
CA THR A 79 1.45 -19.52 -29.51
C THR A 79 0.09 -19.88 -28.94
N ILE A 80 0.07 -20.56 -27.81
CA ILE A 80 -1.18 -20.83 -27.07
C ILE A 80 -1.35 -19.71 -26.05
N MET A 81 -2.48 -19.02 -26.09
CA MET A 81 -2.86 -18.01 -25.11
C MET A 81 -3.98 -18.56 -24.25
N GLU A 82 -3.76 -18.62 -22.94
CA GLU A 82 -4.77 -19.01 -21.97
C GLU A 82 -5.20 -17.80 -21.15
N ILE A 83 -6.51 -17.56 -21.09
CA ILE A 83 -7.12 -16.56 -20.23
C ILE A 83 -7.78 -17.29 -19.06
N TRP A 84 -7.32 -16.99 -17.86
CA TRP A 84 -7.79 -17.62 -16.62
C TRP A 84 -8.31 -16.58 -15.63
N ASP A 85 -9.50 -16.82 -15.10
CA ASP A 85 -10.09 -16.01 -14.02
C ASP A 85 -9.85 -16.74 -12.68
N PRO A 86 -9.03 -16.17 -11.77
CA PRO A 86 -8.69 -16.79 -10.50
C PRO A 86 -9.89 -16.88 -9.55
N ARG A 87 -11.00 -16.18 -9.82
CA ARG A 87 -12.22 -16.29 -9.01
C ARG A 87 -12.94 -17.63 -9.20
N TYR A 88 -12.69 -18.31 -10.31
CA TYR A 88 -13.44 -19.52 -10.70
C TYR A 88 -12.56 -20.75 -10.88
N VAL A 89 -11.47 -20.87 -10.10
CA VAL A 89 -10.46 -21.95 -10.20
C VAL A 89 -11.07 -23.34 -10.33
N ASN A 90 -12.13 -23.61 -9.56
CA ASN A 90 -12.75 -24.93 -9.45
C ASN A 90 -14.10 -25.03 -10.18
N SER A 91 -14.57 -23.96 -10.81
CA SER A 91 -15.93 -23.88 -11.35
C SER A 91 -16.00 -23.47 -12.82
N LYS A 92 -14.96 -22.82 -13.37
CA LYS A 92 -14.92 -22.43 -14.79
C LYS A 92 -13.56 -22.81 -15.38
N PRO A 93 -13.53 -23.59 -16.47
CA PRO A 93 -12.29 -23.85 -17.19
C PRO A 93 -11.75 -22.55 -17.79
N SER A 94 -10.43 -22.44 -17.90
CA SER A 94 -9.78 -21.35 -18.60
C SER A 94 -10.14 -21.36 -20.09
N GLN A 95 -10.13 -20.18 -20.72
CA GLN A 95 -10.33 -20.07 -22.16
C GLN A 95 -8.99 -20.12 -22.87
N VAL A 96 -8.83 -21.08 -23.78
CA VAL A 96 -7.58 -21.31 -24.50
C VAL A 96 -7.75 -20.94 -25.97
N PHE A 97 -6.87 -20.07 -26.46
CA PHE A 97 -6.82 -19.60 -27.84
C PHE A 97 -5.52 -20.06 -28.49
N LYS A 98 -5.60 -20.52 -29.73
CA LYS A 98 -4.42 -20.75 -30.57
C LYS A 98 -4.17 -19.51 -31.41
N LEU A 99 -3.07 -18.82 -31.13
CA LEU A 99 -2.62 -17.68 -31.89
C LEU A 99 -1.61 -18.15 -32.94
N LYS A 100 -1.85 -17.80 -34.19
CA LYS A 100 -0.87 -17.96 -35.27
C LYS A 100 -0.15 -16.64 -35.48
N GLN A 101 1.14 -16.71 -35.79
CA GLN A 101 1.87 -15.53 -36.21
C GLN A 101 1.18 -14.85 -37.39
N ALA A 102 1.02 -13.52 -37.31
CA ALA A 102 0.55 -12.74 -38.43
C ALA A 102 1.57 -12.81 -39.58
N PRO A 103 1.13 -12.79 -40.85
CA PRO A 103 2.03 -12.65 -41.99
C PRO A 103 2.99 -11.47 -41.82
N GLN A 104 4.24 -11.59 -42.28
CA GLN A 104 5.29 -10.58 -42.04
C GLN A 104 4.95 -9.16 -42.54
N ASN A 105 3.99 -9.04 -43.47
CA ASN A 105 3.54 -7.76 -44.04
C ASN A 105 2.18 -7.29 -43.52
N THR A 106 1.69 -7.85 -42.41
CA THR A 106 0.43 -7.40 -41.81
C THR A 106 0.67 -6.14 -40.97
N PRO A 107 -0.01 -5.02 -41.26
CA PRO A 107 0.11 -3.81 -40.44
C PRO A 107 -0.35 -4.11 -39.01
N LEU A 108 0.30 -3.47 -38.02
CA LEU A 108 -0.12 -3.60 -36.63
C LEU A 108 -1.59 -3.13 -36.49
N PRO A 109 -2.44 -3.90 -35.78
CA PRO A 109 -3.83 -3.53 -35.61
C PRO A 109 -3.94 -2.20 -34.87
N LYS A 110 -4.81 -1.31 -35.34
CA LYS A 110 -5.09 -0.06 -34.65
C LYS A 110 -6.07 -0.30 -33.51
N ARG A 111 -5.79 0.30 -32.36
CA ARG A 111 -6.68 0.21 -31.18
C ARG A 111 -8.11 0.67 -31.47
N SER A 112 -8.28 1.63 -32.39
CA SER A 112 -9.59 2.14 -32.83
C SER A 112 -10.43 1.13 -33.65
N GLU A 113 -9.80 0.07 -34.15
CA GLU A 113 -10.44 -0.97 -34.97
C GLU A 113 -10.76 -2.24 -34.15
N ALA A 114 -10.33 -2.27 -32.87
CA ALA A 114 -10.63 -3.37 -31.97
C ALA A 114 -12.12 -3.32 -31.59
N GLN A 115 -12.89 -4.34 -32.00
CA GLN A 115 -14.24 -4.55 -31.50
C GLN A 115 -14.16 -5.05 -30.06
N THR A 116 -14.76 -4.31 -29.13
CA THR A 116 -15.00 -4.79 -27.78
C THR A 116 -16.02 -5.92 -27.88
N LEU A 117 -15.55 -7.17 -27.77
CA LEU A 117 -16.45 -8.31 -27.66
C LEU A 117 -17.16 -8.22 -26.30
N LEU A 118 -18.48 -8.14 -26.34
CA LEU A 118 -19.29 -8.33 -25.13
C LEU A 118 -19.08 -9.77 -24.68
N ILE A 119 -18.64 -9.94 -23.43
CA ILE A 119 -18.59 -11.25 -22.81
C ILE A 119 -20.04 -11.70 -22.69
N GLU A 120 -20.46 -12.68 -23.49
CA GLU A 120 -21.80 -13.26 -23.38
C GLU A 120 -22.01 -13.80 -21.97
N ASP A 121 -23.20 -13.59 -21.40
CA ASP A 121 -23.61 -14.21 -20.15
C ASP A 121 -23.81 -15.71 -20.41
N TRP A 122 -22.85 -16.52 -19.95
CA TRP A 122 -22.98 -17.97 -19.91
C TRP A 122 -23.72 -18.36 -18.64
N ASN A 123 -25.06 -18.31 -18.68
CA ASN A 123 -25.92 -19.00 -17.71
C ASN A 123 -25.88 -20.51 -17.92
#